data_AF-A0A3N5T4P3-F1
#
_entry.id   AF-A0A3N5T4P3-F1
#
_cell.length_a   1.000
_cell.length_b   1.000
_cell.length_c   1.000
_cell.angle_alpha   90.00
_cell.angle_beta   90.00
_cell.angle_gamma   90.00
#
_symmetry.space_group_name_H-M   'P 1'
#
loop_
_entity.id
_entity.type
_entity.pdbx_description
1 polymer ?
#
loop_
_entity_poly.entity_id
_entity_poly.type
_entity_poly.pdbx_seq_one_letter_code
_entity_poly.pdbx_strand_id
1 'polypeptide(L)'
;MEQDHRTTGWRNRNMNISGQKYRTGTTVAISNHACSDRLFFAIACALSCILVFSSCAYSYKIKTEPSDSQIVVNGESIITGAEYKTGDQIIKIRASAEGCLDHESEATLDLFSLREITVTLEKKKYEVTIRAIPENLLVSVDRSSAGKSPFQTTLTYGNHSVTLLDRGNMAFETSIFVMAATSIPVRVPARTEKVYPTLNPSLAISCGLFPTGSQPKQVIFTRDSRFLYIPLLDDPGFDIFRMDSFRREQLVQAGNVPAQIGFPEGLFLENKNRFLITQMTRNVIIEYDCSDFARPVMLREFGSGGVMPKIIVFSDELDIIAVSNWESNSVAIIDYKTGNIIKTITGIPVPRGLLFSPDSGI
;
A
#
# COMPACT_ATOMS: atom_id res chain seq x y z
N MET A 1 15.12 -69.60 17.15
CA MET A 1 14.65 -68.74 18.25
C MET A 1 13.26 -68.25 17.84
N GLU A 2 12.19 -69.03 18.01
CA GLU A 2 11.42 -69.28 19.27
C GLU A 2 10.93 -67.95 19.88
N GLN A 3 9.66 -67.70 20.22
CA GLN A 3 8.46 -68.53 20.53
C GLN A 3 7.19 -67.63 20.34
N ASP A 4 6.05 -68.08 19.77
CA ASP A 4 4.89 -68.82 20.36
C ASP A 4 3.86 -67.89 21.07
N HIS A 5 2.51 -68.00 21.06
CA HIS A 5 1.47 -69.03 20.85
C HIS A 5 0.17 -68.33 20.29
N ARG A 6 -0.73 -68.85 19.42
CA ARG A 6 -1.74 -69.96 19.48
C ARG A 6 -2.74 -69.85 20.66
N THR A 7 -4.05 -70.14 20.62
CA THR A 7 -5.05 -70.74 19.69
C THR A 7 -6.45 -70.68 20.39
N THR A 8 -7.61 -70.77 19.74
CA THR A 8 -8.47 -71.98 19.49
C THR A 8 -9.92 -71.49 19.19
N GLY A 9 -10.84 -72.13 18.46
CA GLY A 9 -10.86 -73.37 17.66
C GLY A 9 -12.30 -73.78 17.21
N TRP A 10 -12.39 -74.41 16.01
CA TRP A 10 -13.12 -75.67 15.69
C TRP A 10 -14.69 -75.72 15.69
N ARG A 11 -15.43 -76.55 14.91
CA ARG A 11 -15.25 -77.50 13.78
C ARG A 11 -16.66 -77.89 13.22
N ASN A 12 -16.70 -78.39 11.98
CA ASN A 12 -17.82 -78.97 11.20
C ASN A 12 -18.68 -80.08 11.85
N ARG A 13 -19.92 -80.27 11.33
CA ARG A 13 -20.43 -81.59 10.89
C ARG A 13 -21.66 -81.55 9.94
N ASN A 14 -21.76 -82.63 9.15
CA ASN A 14 -22.67 -83.03 8.05
C ASN A 14 -24.17 -83.18 8.38
N MET A 15 -25.07 -83.16 7.37
CA MET A 15 -25.79 -84.36 6.82
C MET A 15 -27.06 -84.05 5.97
N ASN A 16 -27.13 -84.74 4.82
CA ASN A 16 -28.23 -85.46 4.17
C ASN A 16 -29.53 -84.85 3.60
N ILE A 17 -29.95 -85.56 2.54
CA ILE A 17 -30.95 -85.33 1.49
C ILE A 17 -32.22 -86.20 1.72
N SER A 18 -33.41 -85.72 1.37
CA SER A 18 -34.54 -86.43 0.68
C SER A 18 -35.74 -85.47 0.62
N GLY A 19 -36.67 -85.44 -0.34
CA GLY A 19 -36.97 -86.17 -1.57
C GLY A 19 -38.33 -85.64 -2.14
N GLN A 20 -38.48 -85.63 -3.47
CA GLN A 20 -39.67 -85.83 -4.35
C GLN A 20 -41.11 -85.43 -3.86
N LYS A 21 -42.11 -84.99 -4.66
CA LYS A 21 -42.37 -84.79 -6.11
C LYS A 21 -43.82 -84.20 -6.29
N TYR A 22 -44.06 -83.56 -7.45
CA TYR A 22 -45.31 -83.45 -8.25
C TYR A 22 -46.39 -82.34 -8.04
N ARG A 23 -46.49 -81.51 -9.10
CA ARG A 23 -47.63 -81.12 -9.98
C ARG A 23 -48.64 -79.99 -9.65
N THR A 24 -48.77 -79.14 -10.69
CA THR A 24 -49.94 -78.44 -11.29
C THR A 24 -50.56 -77.22 -10.62
N GLY A 25 -50.74 -76.16 -11.43
CA GLY A 25 -51.81 -75.16 -11.27
C GLY A 25 -51.37 -73.71 -11.47
N THR A 26 -51.67 -73.15 -12.64
CA THR A 26 -51.54 -71.72 -12.96
C THR A 26 -52.70 -70.93 -12.32
N THR A 27 -52.40 -69.91 -11.50
CA THR A 27 -53.35 -68.88 -11.08
C THR A 27 -52.68 -67.51 -11.20
N VAL A 28 -53.28 -66.63 -12.00
CA VAL A 28 -52.87 -65.22 -12.15
C VAL A 28 -53.43 -64.42 -10.98
N ALA A 29 -52.57 -63.68 -10.28
CA ALA A 29 -52.94 -62.62 -9.35
C ALA A 29 -52.30 -61.30 -9.80
N ILE A 30 -53.15 -60.31 -10.07
CA ILE A 30 -52.79 -58.92 -10.40
C ILE A 30 -52.49 -58.21 -9.07
N SER A 31 -51.28 -57.63 -8.92
CA SER A 31 -50.98 -56.72 -7.81
C SER A 31 -50.69 -55.31 -8.30
N ASN A 32 -51.37 -54.36 -7.66
CA ASN A 32 -51.32 -52.92 -7.87
C ASN A 32 -49.99 -52.34 -7.38
N HIS A 33 -49.07 -52.00 -8.29
CA HIS A 33 -47.86 -51.24 -7.96
C HIS A 33 -47.69 -49.92 -8.73
N ALA A 34 -48.66 -49.50 -9.56
CA ALA A 34 -48.46 -48.39 -10.49
C ALA A 34 -48.89 -46.98 -9.99
N CYS A 35 -49.49 -46.86 -8.78
CA CYS A 35 -50.11 -45.59 -8.35
C CYS A 35 -49.26 -44.75 -7.38
N SER A 36 -48.36 -45.36 -6.58
CA SER A 36 -47.48 -44.63 -5.65
C SER A 36 -46.35 -43.89 -6.35
N ASP A 37 -45.83 -44.44 -7.45
CA ASP A 37 -44.61 -43.95 -8.09
C ASP A 37 -44.83 -42.65 -8.86
N ARG A 38 -46.04 -42.43 -9.42
CA ARG A 38 -46.37 -41.18 -10.13
C ARG A 38 -46.57 -40.00 -9.18
N LEU A 39 -47.08 -40.24 -7.96
CA LEU A 39 -47.26 -39.19 -6.96
C LEU A 39 -45.90 -38.79 -6.34
N PHE A 40 -45.03 -39.77 -6.09
CA PHE A 40 -43.65 -39.51 -5.66
C PHE A 40 -42.82 -38.79 -6.73
N PHE A 41 -42.97 -39.15 -8.01
CA PHE A 41 -42.30 -38.45 -9.12
C PHE A 41 -42.81 -37.02 -9.30
N ALA A 42 -44.13 -36.80 -9.18
CA ALA A 42 -44.70 -35.46 -9.29
C ALA A 42 -44.30 -34.54 -8.13
N ILE A 43 -44.23 -35.07 -6.89
CA ILE A 43 -43.77 -34.34 -5.71
C ILE A 43 -42.26 -34.11 -5.77
N ALA A 44 -41.47 -35.09 -6.24
CA ALA A 44 -40.02 -34.94 -6.44
C ALA A 44 -39.69 -33.95 -7.57
N CYS A 45 -40.46 -33.93 -8.67
CA CYS A 45 -40.33 -32.91 -9.71
C CYS A 45 -40.77 -31.53 -9.20
N ALA A 46 -41.85 -31.42 -8.43
CA ALA A 46 -42.29 -30.16 -7.83
C ALA A 46 -41.29 -29.63 -6.79
N LEU A 47 -40.71 -30.50 -5.94
CA LEU A 47 -39.63 -30.16 -5.02
C LEU A 47 -38.32 -29.85 -5.75
N SER A 48 -38.02 -30.52 -6.86
CA SER A 48 -36.86 -30.18 -7.70
C SER A 48 -37.06 -28.85 -8.43
N CYS A 49 -38.28 -28.53 -8.86
CA CYS A 49 -38.61 -27.23 -9.44
C CYS A 49 -38.53 -26.13 -8.35
N ILE A 50 -39.07 -26.37 -7.15
CA ILE A 50 -38.97 -25.45 -6.01
C ILE A 50 -37.52 -25.27 -5.52
N LEU A 51 -36.67 -26.31 -5.62
CA LEU A 51 -35.23 -26.25 -5.33
C LEU A 51 -34.40 -25.66 -6.48
N VAL A 52 -34.92 -25.58 -7.71
CA VAL A 52 -34.28 -24.93 -8.86
C VAL A 52 -34.62 -23.44 -8.93
N PHE A 53 -35.76 -23.02 -8.36
CA PHE A 53 -36.13 -21.60 -8.25
C PHE A 53 -35.33 -20.80 -7.18
N SER A 54 -34.47 -21.44 -6.38
CA SER A 54 -33.64 -20.75 -5.38
C SER A 54 -32.25 -20.32 -5.90
N SER A 55 -31.93 -20.53 -7.18
CA SER A 55 -30.59 -20.27 -7.72
C SER A 55 -30.49 -19.07 -8.67
N CYS A 56 -31.53 -18.24 -8.77
CA CYS A 56 -31.43 -16.98 -9.51
C CYS A 56 -30.65 -15.94 -8.69
N ALA A 57 -29.32 -16.06 -8.70
CA ALA A 57 -28.45 -15.00 -8.20
C ALA A 57 -28.32 -13.91 -9.26
N TYR A 58 -28.56 -12.66 -8.87
CA TYR A 58 -28.17 -11.50 -9.64
C TYR A 58 -26.65 -11.39 -9.63
N SER A 59 -26.06 -11.02 -10.76
CA SER A 59 -24.60 -10.84 -10.90
C SER A 59 -24.30 -9.49 -11.53
N TYR A 60 -23.33 -8.76 -10.96
CA TYR A 60 -22.90 -7.45 -11.46
C TYR A 60 -21.43 -7.18 -11.14
N LYS A 61 -20.87 -6.16 -11.79
CA LYS A 61 -19.55 -5.60 -11.50
C LYS A 61 -19.70 -4.13 -11.14
N ILE A 62 -19.20 -3.72 -9.98
CA ILE A 62 -19.18 -2.30 -9.62
C ILE A 62 -17.77 -1.77 -9.73
N LYS A 63 -17.58 -0.75 -10.56
CA LYS A 63 -16.36 0.03 -10.67
C LYS A 63 -16.54 1.37 -9.97
N THR A 64 -15.43 1.91 -9.48
CA THR A 64 -15.37 3.22 -8.84
C THR A 64 -14.37 4.10 -9.57
N GLU A 65 -14.64 5.39 -9.63
CA GLU A 65 -13.68 6.43 -9.99
C GLU A 65 -13.59 7.40 -8.79
N PRO A 66 -12.44 7.49 -8.09
CA PRO A 66 -11.17 6.81 -8.38
C PRO A 66 -11.19 5.30 -8.10
N SER A 67 -10.31 4.55 -8.77
CA SER A 67 -10.29 3.08 -8.72
C SER A 67 -9.85 2.49 -7.38
N ASP A 68 -9.22 3.28 -6.51
CA ASP A 68 -8.78 2.88 -5.16
C ASP A 68 -9.84 3.13 -4.08
N SER A 69 -11.07 3.51 -4.47
CA SER A 69 -12.18 3.75 -3.54
C SER A 69 -12.54 2.49 -2.75
N GLN A 70 -12.85 2.68 -1.46
CA GLN A 70 -13.51 1.66 -0.66
C GLN A 70 -14.97 1.56 -1.11
N ILE A 71 -15.45 0.35 -1.31
CA ILE A 71 -16.83 0.09 -1.71
C ILE A 71 -17.46 -0.96 -0.81
N VAL A 72 -18.67 -0.65 -0.36
CA VAL A 72 -19.51 -1.51 0.47
C VAL A 72 -20.85 -1.69 -0.24
N VAL A 73 -21.26 -2.93 -0.46
CA VAL A 73 -22.55 -3.28 -1.05
C VAL A 73 -23.35 -4.14 -0.10
N ASN A 74 -24.57 -3.71 0.23
CA ASN A 74 -25.42 -4.36 1.24
C ASN A 74 -24.71 -4.63 2.59
N GLY A 75 -23.71 -3.82 2.94
CA GLY A 75 -22.91 -3.96 4.16
C GLY A 75 -21.63 -4.80 4.01
N GLU A 76 -21.40 -5.40 2.85
CA GLU A 76 -20.20 -6.20 2.55
C GLU A 76 -19.17 -5.39 1.77
N SER A 77 -17.90 -5.42 2.18
CA SER A 77 -16.82 -4.78 1.43
C SER A 77 -16.45 -5.61 0.20
N ILE A 78 -16.38 -4.98 -0.97
CA ILE A 78 -16.05 -5.68 -2.23
C ILE A 78 -14.83 -5.05 -2.91
N ILE A 79 -14.21 -5.77 -3.84
CA ILE A 79 -13.12 -5.26 -4.66
C ILE A 79 -13.72 -4.61 -5.92
N THR A 80 -13.27 -3.39 -6.25
CA THR A 80 -13.72 -2.69 -7.47
C THR A 80 -13.50 -3.56 -8.71
N GLY A 81 -14.51 -3.61 -9.59
CA GLY A 81 -14.50 -4.40 -10.83
C GLY A 81 -14.67 -5.92 -10.66
N ALA A 82 -14.68 -6.44 -9.42
CA ALA A 82 -14.97 -7.85 -9.17
C ALA A 82 -16.44 -8.17 -9.46
N GLU A 83 -16.72 -9.41 -9.86
CA GLU A 83 -18.08 -9.91 -9.98
C GLU A 83 -18.65 -10.14 -8.58
N TYR A 84 -19.81 -9.53 -8.30
CA TYR A 84 -20.55 -9.72 -7.06
C TYR A 84 -21.89 -10.40 -7.36
N LYS A 85 -22.26 -11.37 -6.53
CA LYS A 85 -23.49 -12.15 -6.67
C LYS A 85 -24.37 -12.00 -5.44
N THR A 86 -25.67 -11.78 -5.65
CA THR A 86 -26.65 -11.64 -4.56
C THR A 86 -28.01 -12.19 -4.94
N GLY A 87 -28.81 -12.57 -3.95
CA GLY A 87 -30.24 -12.84 -4.12
C GLY A 87 -31.11 -11.58 -4.10
N ASP A 88 -30.55 -10.44 -3.70
CA ASP A 88 -31.28 -9.18 -3.57
C ASP A 88 -31.40 -8.47 -4.93
N GLN A 89 -32.63 -8.15 -5.33
CA GLN A 89 -32.87 -7.38 -6.55
C GLN A 89 -32.43 -5.92 -6.42
N ILE A 90 -32.47 -5.35 -5.22
CA ILE A 90 -32.05 -3.98 -4.94
C ILE A 90 -30.80 -4.04 -4.07
N ILE A 91 -29.76 -3.35 -4.51
CA ILE A 91 -28.50 -3.24 -3.80
C ILE A 91 -28.28 -1.81 -3.33
N LYS A 92 -27.75 -1.67 -2.11
CA LYS A 92 -27.30 -0.39 -1.55
C LYS A 92 -25.79 -0.32 -1.70
N ILE A 93 -25.33 0.70 -2.41
CA ILE A 93 -23.91 0.92 -2.71
C ILE A 93 -23.44 2.12 -1.91
N ARG A 94 -22.39 1.93 -1.12
CA ARG A 94 -21.65 3.00 -0.46
C ARG A 94 -20.23 3.00 -0.98
N ALA A 95 -19.73 4.15 -1.38
CA ALA A 95 -18.37 4.31 -1.83
C ALA A 95 -17.72 5.52 -1.16
N SER A 96 -16.47 5.36 -0.75
CA SER A 96 -15.68 6.43 -0.14
C SER A 96 -14.23 6.37 -0.61
N ALA A 97 -13.61 7.53 -0.73
CA ALA A 97 -12.20 7.66 -1.06
C ALA A 97 -11.62 8.90 -0.37
N GLU A 98 -10.31 8.88 -0.14
CA GLU A 98 -9.61 10.03 0.41
C GLU A 98 -9.82 11.25 -0.50
N GLY A 99 -10.18 12.39 0.09
CA GLY A 99 -10.43 13.60 -0.67
C GLY A 99 -11.73 13.66 -1.47
N CYS A 100 -12.56 12.61 -1.43
CA CYS A 100 -13.88 12.61 -2.04
C CYS A 100 -15.00 12.77 -1.00
N LEU A 101 -16.18 13.17 -1.47
CA LEU A 101 -17.43 13.09 -0.72
C LEU A 101 -17.89 11.63 -0.72
N ASP A 102 -18.40 11.17 0.42
CA ASP A 102 -18.98 9.84 0.53
C ASP A 102 -20.21 9.76 -0.37
N HIS A 103 -20.34 8.66 -1.10
CA HIS A 103 -21.44 8.42 -2.02
C HIS A 103 -22.31 7.28 -1.51
N GLU A 104 -23.63 7.46 -1.59
CA GLU A 104 -24.62 6.44 -1.32
C GLU A 104 -25.67 6.42 -2.44
N SER A 105 -25.94 5.24 -2.99
CA SER A 105 -26.95 5.06 -4.03
C SER A 105 -27.56 3.67 -3.98
N GLU A 106 -28.74 3.52 -4.58
CA GLU A 106 -29.37 2.21 -4.78
C GLU A 106 -29.38 1.85 -6.27
N ALA A 107 -29.21 0.57 -6.57
CA ALA A 107 -29.35 0.06 -7.92
C ALA A 107 -30.31 -1.13 -7.94
N THR A 108 -31.20 -1.15 -8.92
CA THR A 108 -32.10 -2.27 -9.19
C THR A 108 -31.49 -3.15 -10.28
N LEU A 109 -31.45 -4.46 -10.03
CA LEU A 109 -30.83 -5.46 -10.88
C LEU A 109 -31.88 -6.19 -11.69
N ASP A 110 -31.58 -6.41 -12.97
CA ASP A 110 -32.40 -7.21 -13.87
C ASP A 110 -31.88 -8.65 -13.88
N LEU A 111 -32.81 -9.62 -13.77
CA LEU A 111 -32.49 -11.04 -13.82
C LEU A 111 -31.76 -11.41 -15.12
N PHE A 112 -30.73 -12.25 -15.00
CA PHE A 112 -29.98 -12.86 -16.11
C PHE A 112 -29.15 -11.92 -17.00
N SER A 113 -28.86 -10.68 -16.57
CA SER A 113 -27.91 -9.79 -17.27
C SER A 113 -26.78 -9.34 -16.34
N LEU A 114 -25.53 -9.55 -16.75
CA LEU A 114 -24.38 -8.96 -16.06
C LEU A 114 -24.38 -7.46 -16.33
N ARG A 115 -24.67 -6.64 -15.31
CA ARG A 115 -24.54 -5.18 -15.41
C ARG A 115 -23.22 -4.70 -14.81
N GLU A 116 -22.61 -3.75 -15.50
CA GLU A 116 -21.51 -2.96 -14.97
C GLU A 116 -22.08 -1.64 -14.44
N ILE A 117 -21.84 -1.36 -13.16
CA ILE A 117 -22.21 -0.10 -12.50
C ILE A 117 -20.93 0.68 -12.28
N THR A 118 -20.88 1.94 -12.71
CA THR A 118 -19.75 2.83 -12.42
C THR A 118 -20.20 3.91 -11.45
N VAL A 119 -19.53 4.00 -10.30
CA VAL A 119 -19.74 5.04 -9.29
C VAL A 119 -18.60 6.04 -9.38
N THR A 120 -18.88 7.28 -9.78
CA THR A 120 -17.89 8.35 -9.82
C THR A 120 -18.06 9.24 -8.59
N LEU A 121 -17.06 9.28 -7.72
CA LEU A 121 -17.09 10.08 -6.50
C LEU A 121 -16.83 11.56 -6.81
N GLU A 122 -17.61 12.45 -6.19
CA GLU A 122 -17.34 13.88 -6.26
C GLU A 122 -16.16 14.26 -5.34
N LYS A 123 -15.17 14.96 -5.87
CA LYS A 123 -14.04 15.48 -5.07
C LYS A 123 -14.50 16.58 -4.13
N LYS A 124 -13.98 16.57 -2.89
CA LYS A 124 -14.11 17.69 -1.94
C LYS A 124 -13.53 18.96 -2.54
N LYS A 125 -14.04 20.11 -2.13
CA LYS A 125 -13.60 21.44 -2.58
C LYS A 125 -13.10 22.24 -1.39
N TYR A 126 -12.03 23.00 -1.60
CA TYR A 126 -11.37 23.78 -0.56
C TYR A 126 -11.06 25.19 -1.05
N GLU A 127 -11.21 26.17 -0.17
CA GLU A 127 -10.74 27.53 -0.43
C GLU A 127 -9.21 27.58 -0.31
N VAL A 128 -8.55 28.01 -1.38
CA VAL A 128 -7.10 28.07 -1.47
C VAL A 128 -6.69 29.49 -1.82
N THR A 129 -5.69 30.02 -1.10
CA THR A 129 -5.03 31.28 -1.44
C THR A 129 -3.63 31.00 -2.00
N ILE A 130 -3.39 31.35 -3.26
CA ILE A 130 -2.08 31.22 -3.90
C ILE A 130 -1.29 32.52 -3.70
N ARG A 131 -0.13 32.44 -3.05
CA ARG A 131 0.76 33.58 -2.79
C ARG A 131 2.06 33.43 -3.57
N ALA A 132 2.14 34.09 -4.72
CA ALA A 132 3.33 34.15 -5.53
C ALA A 132 4.46 34.93 -4.84
N ILE A 133 5.70 34.46 -5.01
CA ILE A 133 6.92 35.14 -4.59
C ILE A 133 7.85 35.22 -5.81
N PRO A 134 8.13 36.42 -6.37
CA PRO A 134 7.72 37.75 -5.89
C PRO A 134 6.21 38.01 -6.00
N GLU A 135 5.71 38.98 -5.23
CA GLU A 135 4.29 39.34 -5.19
C GLU A 135 3.80 39.99 -6.50
N ASN A 136 2.48 40.15 -6.64
CA ASN A 136 1.81 40.80 -7.78
C ASN A 136 1.92 40.11 -9.15
N LEU A 137 2.39 38.87 -9.19
CA LEU A 137 2.34 38.04 -10.40
C LEU A 137 0.90 37.68 -10.77
N LEU A 138 0.65 37.53 -12.07
CA LEU A 138 -0.61 36.97 -12.56
C LEU A 138 -0.56 35.46 -12.34
N VAL A 139 -1.54 34.96 -11.62
CA VAL A 139 -1.75 33.54 -11.34
C VAL A 139 -2.79 33.03 -12.30
N SER A 140 -2.55 31.87 -12.91
CA SER A 140 -3.58 31.05 -13.55
C SER A 140 -3.59 29.66 -12.94
N VAL A 141 -4.77 29.08 -12.73
CA VAL A 141 -4.96 27.71 -12.22
C VAL A 141 -5.74 26.89 -13.24
N ASP A 142 -5.27 25.68 -13.52
CA ASP A 142 -5.82 24.74 -14.50
C ASP A 142 -6.15 25.39 -15.85
N ARG A 143 -5.27 26.30 -16.29
CA ARG A 143 -5.38 27.05 -17.54
C ARG A 143 -6.65 27.90 -17.70
N SER A 144 -7.42 28.12 -16.64
CA SER A 144 -8.77 28.70 -16.73
C SER A 144 -9.01 29.84 -15.73
N SER A 145 -8.74 29.60 -14.45
CA SER A 145 -8.95 30.62 -13.39
C SER A 145 -7.76 31.55 -13.37
N ALA A 146 -7.94 32.88 -13.40
CA ALA A 146 -6.82 33.81 -13.35
C ALA A 146 -7.07 35.03 -12.45
N GLY A 147 -6.02 35.51 -11.79
CA GLY A 147 -6.05 36.71 -10.95
C GLY A 147 -4.67 37.09 -10.45
N LYS A 148 -4.52 38.25 -9.80
CA LYS A 148 -3.24 38.66 -9.24
C LYS A 148 -2.99 37.99 -7.91
N SER A 149 -1.75 37.60 -7.64
CA SER A 149 -1.32 37.15 -6.32
C SER A 149 -1.39 38.30 -5.29
N PRO A 150 -1.92 38.06 -4.07
CA PRO A 150 -2.50 36.80 -3.60
C PRO A 150 -3.84 36.50 -4.28
N PHE A 151 -3.98 35.29 -4.85
CA PHE A 151 -5.16 34.88 -5.60
C PHE A 151 -5.95 33.83 -4.81
N GLN A 152 -7.18 34.17 -4.40
CA GLN A 152 -8.08 33.27 -3.70
C GLN A 152 -9.03 32.60 -4.69
N THR A 153 -9.17 31.28 -4.59
CA THR A 153 -10.07 30.48 -5.45
C THR A 153 -10.47 29.19 -4.72
N THR A 154 -11.46 28.48 -5.26
CA THR A 154 -11.92 27.19 -4.73
C THR A 154 -11.44 26.08 -5.66
N LEU A 155 -10.66 25.15 -5.12
CA LEU A 155 -10.07 24.04 -5.87
C LEU A 155 -10.59 22.70 -5.34
N THR A 156 -10.66 21.70 -6.20
CA THR A 156 -10.98 20.33 -5.79
C THR A 156 -9.82 19.70 -5.03
N TYR A 157 -10.07 18.61 -4.31
CA TYR A 157 -9.00 17.79 -3.76
C TYR A 157 -8.08 17.26 -4.87
N GLY A 158 -6.78 17.29 -4.65
CA GLY A 158 -5.78 16.72 -5.54
C GLY A 158 -4.87 17.75 -6.21
N ASN A 159 -4.24 17.34 -7.30
CA ASN A 159 -3.28 18.16 -8.03
C ASN A 159 -3.97 19.20 -8.92
N HIS A 160 -3.43 20.42 -8.91
CA HIS A 160 -3.83 21.54 -9.75
C HIS A 160 -2.58 22.18 -10.39
N SER A 161 -2.64 22.49 -11.69
CA SER A 161 -1.56 23.23 -12.36
C SER A 161 -1.71 24.72 -12.06
N VAL A 162 -0.61 25.37 -11.67
CA VAL A 162 -0.53 26.79 -11.39
C VAL A 162 0.53 27.40 -12.30
N THR A 163 0.11 28.39 -13.08
CA THR A 163 1.00 29.21 -13.91
C THR A 163 1.14 30.60 -13.30
N LEU A 164 2.37 31.06 -13.12
CA LEU A 164 2.69 32.42 -12.69
C LEU A 164 3.32 33.20 -13.84
N LEU A 165 2.77 34.37 -14.15
CA LEU A 165 3.19 35.23 -15.26
C LEU A 165 3.67 36.59 -14.73
N ASP A 166 4.86 36.99 -15.14
CA ASP A 166 5.38 38.36 -14.98
C ASP A 166 5.06 39.22 -16.22
N ARG A 167 5.09 40.55 -16.08
CA ARG A 167 4.79 41.55 -17.12
C ARG A 167 5.64 41.41 -18.39
N GLY A 168 6.72 40.62 -18.35
CA GLY A 168 7.55 40.25 -19.50
C GLY A 168 7.09 39.00 -20.28
N ASN A 169 5.89 38.47 -20.03
CA ASN A 169 5.32 37.25 -20.68
C ASN A 169 6.08 35.93 -20.44
N MET A 170 6.91 35.85 -19.39
CA MET A 170 7.51 34.57 -19.00
C MET A 170 6.58 33.85 -18.02
N ALA A 171 6.17 32.64 -18.39
CA ALA A 171 5.35 31.76 -17.57
C ALA A 171 6.23 30.80 -16.74
N PHE A 172 5.98 30.74 -15.44
CA PHE A 172 6.48 29.69 -14.55
C PHE A 172 5.31 28.76 -14.23
N GLU A 173 5.38 27.49 -14.65
CA GLU A 173 4.36 26.48 -14.37
C GLU A 173 4.83 25.55 -13.26
N THR A 174 3.94 25.24 -12.32
CA THR A 174 4.15 24.29 -11.23
C THR A 174 2.84 23.59 -10.89
N SER A 175 2.90 22.49 -10.16
CA SER A 175 1.71 21.86 -9.57
C SER A 175 1.61 22.21 -8.09
N ILE A 176 0.38 22.32 -7.59
CA ILE A 176 0.05 22.34 -6.15
C ILE A 176 -0.87 21.16 -5.84
N PHE A 177 -0.81 20.64 -4.62
CA PHE A 177 -1.75 19.63 -4.15
C PHE A 177 -2.68 20.24 -3.08
N VAL A 178 -3.98 20.04 -3.26
CA VAL A 178 -5.03 20.60 -2.41
C VAL A 178 -5.65 19.48 -1.59
N MET A 179 -5.60 19.60 -0.26
CA MET A 179 -6.18 18.63 0.68
C MET A 179 -6.99 19.25 1.81
N ALA A 180 -6.87 20.56 2.00
CA ALA A 180 -7.55 21.34 3.00
C ALA A 180 -7.59 22.80 2.55
N ALA A 181 -8.41 23.63 3.21
CA ALA A 181 -8.34 25.06 3.02
C ALA A 181 -6.97 25.58 3.49
N THR A 182 -6.27 26.32 2.64
CA THR A 182 -4.88 26.70 2.91
C THR A 182 -4.40 27.92 2.12
N SER A 183 -3.27 28.47 2.54
CA SER A 183 -2.54 29.53 1.84
C SER A 183 -1.19 28.98 1.37
N ILE A 184 -1.03 28.78 0.06
CA ILE A 184 0.13 28.13 -0.55
C ILE A 184 1.10 29.18 -1.09
N PRO A 185 2.32 29.30 -0.54
CA PRO A 185 3.36 30.12 -1.14
C PRO A 185 3.94 29.42 -2.37
N VAL A 186 3.96 30.10 -3.51
CA VAL A 186 4.56 29.60 -4.77
C VAL A 186 5.73 30.50 -5.14
N ARG A 187 6.94 29.99 -4.98
CA ARG A 187 8.17 30.76 -5.23
C ARG A 187 8.64 30.55 -6.67
N VAL A 188 8.72 31.65 -7.41
CA VAL A 188 9.43 31.69 -8.69
C VAL A 188 10.94 31.65 -8.39
N PRO A 189 11.68 30.66 -8.89
CA PRO A 189 13.12 30.58 -8.66
C PRO A 189 13.83 31.79 -9.30
N ALA A 190 14.75 32.41 -8.56
CA ALA A 190 15.59 33.48 -9.08
C ALA A 190 16.45 32.93 -10.22
N ARG A 191 16.30 33.49 -11.42
CA ARG A 191 17.09 33.07 -12.57
C ARG A 191 18.54 33.52 -12.34
N THR A 192 19.44 32.57 -12.07
CA THR A 192 20.87 32.83 -12.29
C THR A 192 21.09 32.68 -13.78
N GLU A 193 21.68 33.68 -14.44
CA GLU A 193 22.06 33.62 -15.87
C GLU A 193 23.18 32.60 -16.16
N LYS A 194 23.42 31.62 -15.28
CA LYS A 194 24.20 30.44 -15.63
C LYS A 194 23.28 29.49 -16.37
N VAL A 195 23.40 29.53 -17.69
CA VAL A 195 22.99 28.46 -18.60
C VAL A 195 23.68 27.17 -18.14
N TYR A 196 23.04 26.45 -17.22
CA TYR A 196 23.21 25.01 -17.15
C TYR A 196 22.58 24.45 -18.44
N PRO A 197 23.19 23.46 -19.10
CA PRO A 197 22.62 22.86 -20.30
C PRO A 197 21.17 22.52 -20.02
N THR A 198 20.29 23.10 -20.83
CA THR A 198 18.85 23.03 -20.71
C THR A 198 18.42 21.57 -20.66
N LEU A 199 18.21 21.05 -19.45
CA LEU A 199 17.15 20.09 -19.22
C LEU A 199 15.89 20.81 -19.68
N ASN A 200 15.32 20.32 -20.78
CA ASN A 200 14.06 20.79 -21.31
C ASN A 200 13.06 20.82 -20.13
N PRO A 201 12.51 21.98 -19.72
CA PRO A 201 11.60 22.06 -18.57
C PRO A 201 10.33 21.22 -18.77
N SER A 202 10.12 20.68 -19.97
CA SER A 202 9.09 19.69 -20.32
C SER A 202 9.38 18.25 -19.86
N LEU A 203 10.54 17.93 -19.25
CA LEU A 203 10.84 16.57 -18.78
C LEU A 203 10.54 16.34 -17.29
N ALA A 204 10.47 17.39 -16.47
CA ALA A 204 10.14 17.28 -15.05
C ALA A 204 8.68 17.71 -14.82
N ILE A 205 7.77 16.76 -14.78
CA ILE A 205 6.39 17.00 -14.36
C ILE A 205 6.39 17.08 -12.83
N SER A 206 5.91 18.20 -12.28
CA SER A 206 5.65 18.29 -10.84
C SER A 206 4.47 17.38 -10.49
N CYS A 207 4.73 16.30 -9.75
CA CYS A 207 3.72 15.33 -9.36
C CYS A 207 2.80 15.83 -8.23
N GLY A 208 3.19 16.89 -7.51
CA GLY A 208 2.43 17.45 -6.39
C GLY A 208 3.31 17.88 -5.21
N LEU A 209 2.65 18.38 -4.16
CA LEU A 209 3.23 18.70 -2.86
C LEU A 209 2.58 17.79 -1.81
N PHE A 210 3.35 16.87 -1.22
CA PHE A 210 2.80 15.87 -0.30
C PHE A 210 3.24 16.17 1.13
N PRO A 211 2.32 16.22 2.10
CA PRO A 211 2.68 16.51 3.48
C PRO A 211 3.41 15.32 4.12
N THR A 212 4.57 15.60 4.69
CA THR A 212 5.32 14.65 5.50
C THR A 212 5.10 14.94 6.99
N GLY A 213 5.75 14.16 7.85
CA GLY A 213 6.03 14.59 9.21
C GLY A 213 6.99 15.79 9.29
N SER A 214 7.29 16.23 10.50
CA SER A 214 8.05 17.43 10.80
C SER A 214 9.53 17.30 10.44
N GLN A 215 10.06 18.34 9.77
CA GLN A 215 11.45 18.45 9.35
C GLN A 215 11.98 17.23 8.56
N PRO A 216 11.39 16.91 7.40
CA PRO A 216 11.87 15.82 6.54
C PRO A 216 13.31 16.09 6.11
N LYS A 217 14.23 15.20 6.47
CA LYS A 217 15.67 15.49 6.40
C LYS A 217 16.37 14.90 5.18
N GLN A 218 15.91 13.73 4.74
CA GLN A 218 16.39 13.03 3.57
C GLN A 218 15.22 12.36 2.85
N VAL A 219 15.40 12.04 1.58
CA VAL A 219 14.46 11.28 0.75
C VAL A 219 15.22 10.12 0.12
N ILE A 220 14.73 8.89 0.31
CA ILE A 220 15.42 7.67 -0.12
C ILE A 220 14.41 6.78 -0.84
N PHE A 221 14.67 6.46 -2.11
CA PHE A 221 13.84 5.52 -2.87
C PHE A 221 14.21 4.08 -2.53
N THR A 222 13.20 3.20 -2.48
CA THR A 222 13.45 1.76 -2.52
C THR A 222 13.92 1.36 -3.92
N ARG A 223 14.72 0.29 -4.03
CA ARG A 223 15.19 -0.21 -5.35
C ARG A 223 14.09 -0.48 -6.38
N ASP A 224 12.90 -0.86 -5.93
CA ASP A 224 11.76 -1.11 -6.82
C ASP A 224 11.00 0.17 -7.19
N SER A 225 11.42 1.33 -6.67
CA SER A 225 10.82 2.65 -6.87
C SER A 225 9.35 2.73 -6.48
N ARG A 226 8.82 1.75 -5.74
CA ARG A 226 7.42 1.74 -5.29
C ARG A 226 7.23 2.52 -4.00
N PHE A 227 8.29 2.66 -3.20
CA PHE A 227 8.24 3.37 -1.93
C PHE A 227 9.37 4.39 -1.81
N LEU A 228 9.14 5.34 -0.91
CA LEU A 228 10.06 6.39 -0.55
C LEU A 228 10.08 6.53 0.97
N TYR A 229 11.26 6.44 1.56
CA TYR A 229 11.48 6.56 3.00
C TYR A 229 12.01 7.97 3.30
N ILE A 230 11.43 8.63 4.30
CA ILE A 230 11.74 10.01 4.68
C ILE A 230 12.10 10.06 6.17
N PRO A 231 13.40 10.01 6.54
CA PRO A 231 13.85 10.33 7.89
C PRO A 231 13.34 11.70 8.34
N LEU A 232 12.77 11.76 9.55
CA LEU A 232 12.18 12.97 10.12
C LEU A 232 13.01 13.45 11.30
N LEU A 233 13.47 14.70 11.24
CA LEU A 233 14.32 15.24 12.30
C LEU A 233 13.52 15.53 13.58
N ASP A 234 12.25 15.90 13.44
CA ASP A 234 11.41 16.44 14.52
C ASP A 234 10.09 15.66 14.65
N ASP A 235 10.13 14.39 14.28
CA ASP A 235 9.06 13.41 14.45
C ASP A 235 9.66 12.05 14.81
N PRO A 236 8.86 11.09 15.31
CA PRO A 236 9.39 9.91 15.99
C PRO A 236 9.87 8.78 15.07
N GLY A 237 10.47 9.10 13.91
CA GLY A 237 11.07 8.11 13.02
C GLY A 237 11.15 8.57 11.57
N PHE A 238 10.44 7.86 10.70
CA PHE A 238 10.44 8.15 9.26
C PHE A 238 9.08 7.87 8.62
N ASP A 239 8.73 8.65 7.61
CA ASP A 239 7.57 8.35 6.78
C ASP A 239 7.91 7.32 5.70
N ILE A 240 6.92 6.51 5.34
CA ILE A 240 6.90 5.69 4.13
C ILE A 240 5.83 6.25 3.20
N PHE A 241 6.24 6.59 1.98
CA PHE A 241 5.35 7.01 0.90
C PHE A 241 5.25 5.95 -0.17
N ARG A 242 4.05 5.77 -0.73
CA ARG A 242 3.82 4.96 -1.92
C ARG A 242 3.89 5.84 -3.16
N MET A 243 4.69 5.43 -4.14
CA MET A 243 5.03 6.28 -5.29
C MET A 243 3.99 6.28 -6.42
N ASP A 244 3.12 5.28 -6.49
CA ASP A 244 2.04 5.22 -7.49
C ASP A 244 0.92 6.24 -7.22
N SER A 245 0.66 6.52 -5.95
CA SER A 245 -0.44 7.33 -5.42
C SER A 245 0.06 8.57 -4.68
N PHE A 246 1.38 8.69 -4.48
CA PHE A 246 2.04 9.73 -3.69
C PHE A 246 1.42 9.89 -2.28
N ARG A 247 0.93 8.79 -1.73
CA ARG A 247 0.26 8.75 -0.44
C ARG A 247 1.26 8.37 0.64
N ARG A 248 1.19 9.06 1.79
CA ARG A 248 1.88 8.62 3.00
C ARG A 248 1.21 7.33 3.50
N GLU A 249 1.90 6.21 3.35
CA GLU A 249 1.42 4.90 3.77
C GLU A 249 1.40 4.81 5.30
N GLN A 250 2.50 5.26 5.93
CA GLN A 250 2.68 5.15 7.36
C GLN A 250 3.77 6.10 7.88
N LEU A 251 3.61 6.59 9.11
CA LEU A 251 4.71 7.06 9.95
C LEU A 251 5.24 5.87 10.76
N VAL A 252 6.50 5.48 10.54
CA VAL A 252 7.16 4.42 11.30
C VAL A 252 7.79 5.03 12.54
N GLN A 253 7.39 4.55 13.72
CA GLN A 253 8.08 4.88 14.95
C GLN A 253 9.41 4.14 15.01
N ALA A 254 10.52 4.90 15.01
CA ALA A 254 11.83 4.30 14.91
C ALA A 254 12.45 3.99 16.28
N GLY A 255 13.04 2.81 16.41
CA GLY A 255 13.61 2.33 17.67
C GLY A 255 12.60 1.68 18.62
N ASN A 256 13.10 1.24 19.77
CA ASN A 256 12.28 0.61 20.81
C ASN A 256 11.72 1.61 21.84
N VAL A 257 12.15 2.88 21.76
CA VAL A 257 11.74 3.92 22.70
C VAL A 257 10.70 4.80 22.00
N PRO A 258 9.44 4.83 22.47
CA PRO A 258 8.40 5.62 21.84
C PRO A 258 8.73 7.11 21.83
N ALA A 259 8.22 7.80 20.80
CA ALA A 259 8.22 9.27 20.69
C ALA A 259 9.61 9.96 20.70
N GLN A 260 10.70 9.24 20.43
CA GLN A 260 12.03 9.85 20.30
C GLN A 260 12.21 10.46 18.92
N ILE A 261 12.77 11.66 18.83
CA ILE A 261 13.01 12.39 17.57
C ILE A 261 14.49 12.33 17.14
N GLY A 262 14.84 13.02 16.05
CA GLY A 262 16.22 13.27 15.66
C GLY A 262 16.77 12.27 14.66
N PHE A 263 16.06 11.99 13.56
CA PHE A 263 16.51 11.06 12.53
C PHE A 263 16.98 11.81 11.28
N PRO A 264 18.29 12.09 11.14
CA PRO A 264 18.76 12.94 10.07
C PRO A 264 18.95 12.20 8.75
N GLU A 265 19.43 10.95 8.76
CA GLU A 265 19.82 10.26 7.53
C GLU A 265 19.58 8.74 7.67
N GLY A 266 19.32 8.08 6.56
CA GLY A 266 19.23 6.64 6.41
C GLY A 266 19.89 6.11 5.13
N LEU A 267 19.95 4.80 5.01
CA LEU A 267 20.64 4.07 3.94
C LEU A 267 19.97 2.72 3.71
N PHE A 268 19.63 2.41 2.46
CA PHE A 268 19.29 1.04 2.05
C PHE A 268 20.55 0.24 1.72
N LEU A 269 20.63 -0.98 2.25
CA LEU A 269 21.60 -1.99 1.85
C LEU A 269 20.87 -2.98 0.94
N GLU A 270 20.92 -2.72 -0.36
CA GLU A 270 20.06 -3.38 -1.35
C GLU A 270 20.29 -4.89 -1.44
N ASN A 271 21.55 -5.32 -1.36
CA ASN A 271 21.93 -6.73 -1.38
C ASN A 271 21.51 -7.49 -0.11
N LYS A 272 21.14 -6.79 0.96
CA LYS A 272 20.75 -7.38 2.25
C LYS A 272 19.26 -7.20 2.57
N ASN A 273 18.49 -6.47 1.76
CA ASN A 273 17.13 -6.00 2.07
C ASN A 273 17.08 -5.38 3.48
N ARG A 274 17.99 -4.44 3.75
CA ARG A 274 18.07 -3.73 5.04
C ARG A 274 17.93 -2.23 4.84
N PHE A 275 17.33 -1.59 5.82
CA PHE A 275 17.33 -0.14 5.95
C PHE A 275 17.98 0.24 7.28
N LEU A 276 18.97 1.11 7.23
CA LEU A 276 19.60 1.67 8.41
C LEU A 276 19.23 3.14 8.53
N ILE A 277 18.98 3.60 9.75
CA ILE A 277 18.70 5.00 10.04
C ILE A 277 19.51 5.44 11.26
N THR A 278 20.08 6.64 11.19
CA THR A 278 20.79 7.23 12.32
C THR A 278 19.83 7.99 13.22
N GLN A 279 20.13 8.04 14.52
CA GLN A 279 19.41 8.88 15.47
C GLN A 279 20.39 9.76 16.24
N MET A 280 20.40 11.06 15.93
CA MET A 280 21.40 12.00 16.43
C MET A 280 21.24 12.34 17.92
N THR A 281 20.02 12.23 18.45
CA THR A 281 19.69 12.53 19.87
C THR A 281 20.11 11.41 20.81
N ARG A 282 20.23 10.18 20.29
CA ARG A 282 20.59 8.98 21.05
C ARG A 282 21.95 8.39 20.66
N ASN A 283 22.60 8.94 19.64
CA ASN A 283 23.90 8.50 19.14
C ASN A 283 23.92 7.04 18.65
N VAL A 284 22.83 6.59 18.04
CA VAL A 284 22.65 5.20 17.59
C VAL A 284 22.38 5.10 16.10
N ILE A 285 22.55 3.89 15.60
CA ILE A 285 22.10 3.40 14.29
C ILE A 285 21.06 2.33 14.57
N ILE A 286 19.93 2.38 13.86
CA ILE A 286 18.84 1.43 13.98
C ILE A 286 18.71 0.71 12.63
N GLU A 287 18.64 -0.61 12.67
CA GLU A 287 18.54 -1.45 11.49
C GLU A 287 17.17 -2.11 11.39
N TYR A 288 16.62 -2.14 10.18
CA TYR A 288 15.34 -2.73 9.83
C TYR A 288 15.50 -3.81 8.74
N ASP A 289 14.75 -4.90 8.86
CA ASP A 289 14.42 -5.79 7.76
C ASP A 289 13.43 -5.07 6.84
N CYS A 290 13.72 -5.08 5.55
CA CYS A 290 12.88 -4.48 4.51
C CYS A 290 12.54 -5.52 3.43
N SER A 291 12.32 -6.78 3.82
CA SER A 291 11.79 -7.79 2.91
C SER A 291 10.39 -7.42 2.40
N ASP A 292 9.64 -6.67 3.21
CA ASP A 292 8.45 -5.91 2.81
C ASP A 292 8.72 -4.41 3.01
N PHE A 293 8.89 -3.67 1.91
CA PHE A 293 9.14 -2.23 1.92
C PHE A 293 7.98 -1.40 2.47
N ALA A 294 6.75 -1.94 2.53
CA ALA A 294 5.64 -1.23 3.17
C ALA A 294 5.65 -1.38 4.69
N ARG A 295 6.35 -2.40 5.22
CA ARG A 295 6.27 -2.84 6.62
C ARG A 295 7.65 -3.25 7.14
N PRO A 296 8.59 -2.31 7.27
CA PRO A 296 9.91 -2.60 7.80
C PRO A 296 9.83 -3.07 9.26
N VAL A 297 10.62 -4.07 9.61
CA VAL A 297 10.67 -4.64 10.96
C VAL A 297 12.01 -4.33 11.61
N MET A 298 12.01 -3.66 12.75
CA MET A 298 13.26 -3.36 13.47
C MET A 298 13.97 -4.67 13.86
N LEU A 299 15.25 -4.74 13.56
CA LEU A 299 16.11 -5.88 13.88
C LEU A 299 16.97 -5.62 15.10
N ARG A 300 17.68 -4.48 15.11
CA ARG A 300 18.61 -4.14 16.18
C ARG A 300 18.95 -2.65 16.20
N GLU A 301 19.57 -2.24 17.29
CA GLU A 301 20.13 -0.91 17.50
C GLU A 301 21.56 -1.06 18.04
N PHE A 302 22.49 -0.23 17.56
CA PHE A 302 23.87 -0.21 18.03
C PHE A 302 24.45 1.20 17.97
N GLY A 303 25.56 1.42 18.69
CA GLY A 303 26.17 2.74 18.82
C GLY A 303 26.79 3.25 17.52
N SER A 304 26.65 4.55 17.26
CA SER A 304 27.27 5.23 16.12
C SER A 304 28.77 5.53 16.29
N GLY A 305 29.32 5.30 17.48
CA GLY A 305 30.73 5.54 17.80
C GLY A 305 31.14 7.01 17.97
N GLY A 306 30.18 7.92 18.10
CA GLY A 306 30.42 9.32 18.41
C GLY A 306 29.15 10.06 18.82
N VAL A 307 29.15 11.40 18.71
CA VAL A 307 28.05 12.27 19.13
C VAL A 307 27.41 12.97 17.94
N MET A 308 26.08 13.00 17.92
CA MET A 308 25.26 13.52 16.81
C MET A 308 25.60 12.88 15.46
N PRO A 309 25.40 11.56 15.29
CA PRO A 309 25.55 10.91 14.00
C PRO A 309 24.68 11.57 12.93
N LYS A 310 25.20 11.63 11.71
CA LYS A 310 24.51 12.12 10.51
C LYS A 310 24.57 11.08 9.41
N ILE A 311 25.50 11.25 8.47
CA ILE A 311 25.62 10.42 7.29
C ILE A 311 26.13 9.04 7.69
N ILE A 312 25.50 8.03 7.11
CA ILE A 312 25.89 6.64 7.18
C ILE A 312 26.15 6.13 5.76
N VAL A 313 27.28 5.46 5.56
CA VAL A 313 27.63 4.79 4.32
C VAL A 313 28.12 3.38 4.60
N PHE A 314 28.00 2.50 3.61
CA PHE A 314 28.33 1.09 3.73
C PHE A 314 29.30 0.68 2.62
N SER A 315 30.23 -0.21 2.94
CA SER A 315 31.06 -0.90 1.97
C SER A 315 30.67 -2.38 1.92
N ASP A 316 30.14 -2.81 0.78
CA ASP A 316 29.76 -4.21 0.54
C ASP A 316 30.95 -5.17 0.59
N GLU A 317 32.11 -4.73 0.08
CA GLU A 317 33.30 -5.57 0.00
C GLU A 317 33.90 -5.84 1.38
N LEU A 318 33.93 -4.81 2.23
CA LEU A 318 34.55 -4.87 3.54
C LEU A 318 33.57 -5.26 4.65
N ASP A 319 32.26 -5.25 4.37
CA ASP A 319 31.17 -5.45 5.33
C ASP A 319 31.29 -4.49 6.54
N ILE A 320 31.59 -3.21 6.25
CA ILE A 320 31.75 -2.16 7.26
C ILE A 320 30.84 -0.96 6.98
N ILE A 321 30.47 -0.28 8.06
CA ILE A 321 29.78 1.00 8.04
C ILE A 321 30.78 2.11 8.38
N ALA A 322 30.67 3.26 7.72
CA ALA A 322 31.23 4.51 8.21
C ALA A 322 30.12 5.50 8.60
N VAL A 323 30.25 6.13 9.76
CA VAL A 323 29.31 7.15 10.25
C VAL A 323 30.02 8.45 10.60
N SER A 324 29.51 9.56 10.09
CA SER A 324 29.98 10.89 10.46
C SER A 324 29.31 11.33 11.76
N ASN A 325 30.11 11.66 12.78
CA ASN A 325 29.63 12.13 14.07
C ASN A 325 29.97 13.62 14.22
N TRP A 326 28.93 14.46 14.12
CA TRP A 326 29.08 15.90 13.97
C TRP A 326 29.77 16.55 15.17
N GLU A 327 29.27 16.29 16.37
CA GLU A 327 29.67 17.02 17.57
C GLU A 327 30.98 16.48 18.15
N SER A 328 31.22 15.18 18.01
CA SER A 328 32.49 14.56 18.40
C SER A 328 33.62 14.77 17.40
N ASN A 329 33.39 15.48 16.29
CA ASN A 329 34.40 15.76 15.25
C ASN A 329 35.13 14.49 14.79
N SER A 330 34.36 13.43 14.51
CA SER A 330 34.90 12.10 14.23
C SER A 330 34.10 11.32 13.19
N VAL A 331 34.77 10.36 12.55
CA VAL A 331 34.14 9.32 11.74
C VAL A 331 34.41 7.97 12.39
N ALA A 332 33.35 7.21 12.67
CA ALA A 332 33.48 5.85 13.19
C ALA A 332 33.41 4.84 12.03
N ILE A 333 34.32 3.88 12.03
CA ILE A 333 34.29 2.68 11.19
C ILE A 333 33.80 1.54 12.06
N ILE A 334 32.73 0.87 11.63
CA ILE A 334 31.96 -0.08 12.42
C ILE A 334 31.86 -1.39 11.64
N ASP A 335 32.12 -2.52 12.29
CA ASP A 335 31.87 -3.85 11.75
C ASP A 335 30.35 -4.04 11.62
N TYR A 336 29.85 -4.22 10.40
CA TYR A 336 28.40 -4.30 10.18
C TYR A 336 27.79 -5.50 10.91
N LYS A 337 28.45 -6.66 10.88
CA LYS A 337 27.91 -7.89 11.45
C LYS A 337 27.70 -7.80 12.96
N THR A 338 28.63 -7.21 13.68
CA THR A 338 28.61 -7.15 15.15
C THR A 338 28.12 -5.82 15.70
N GLY A 339 28.19 -4.73 14.93
CA GLY A 339 27.93 -3.37 15.41
C GLY A 339 29.06 -2.80 16.26
N ASN A 340 30.21 -3.49 16.33
CA ASN A 340 31.37 -3.03 17.10
C ASN A 340 32.16 -1.99 16.34
N ILE A 341 32.65 -0.98 17.06
CA ILE A 341 33.53 0.05 16.49
C ILE A 341 34.90 -0.57 16.23
N ILE A 342 35.32 -0.58 14.97
CA ILE A 342 36.65 -1.03 14.54
C ILE A 342 37.67 0.09 14.75
N LYS A 343 37.31 1.32 14.37
CA LYS A 343 38.20 2.48 14.38
C LYS A 343 37.42 3.77 14.50
N THR A 344 37.97 4.74 15.24
CA THR A 344 37.46 6.11 15.24
C THR A 344 38.53 7.03 14.67
N ILE A 345 38.20 7.73 13.60
CA ILE A 345 39.03 8.77 13.00
C ILE A 345 38.62 10.10 13.63
N THR A 346 39.52 10.73 14.37
CA THR A 346 39.26 11.97 15.12
C THR A 346 39.88 13.18 14.44
N GLY A 347 39.50 14.38 14.91
CA GLY A 347 40.07 15.63 14.41
C GLY A 347 39.53 16.05 13.05
N ILE A 348 38.41 15.46 12.61
CA ILE A 348 37.68 15.88 11.40
C ILE A 348 36.60 16.86 11.87
N PRO A 349 36.73 18.17 11.62
CA PRO A 349 35.75 19.13 12.11
C PRO A 349 34.40 18.93 11.44
N VAL A 350 33.35 18.75 12.24
CA VAL A 350 31.95 18.80 11.82
C VAL A 350 31.61 17.91 10.59
N PRO A 351 31.97 16.62 10.62
CA PRO A 351 31.89 15.78 9.42
C PRO A 351 30.43 15.55 9.00
N ARG A 352 30.21 15.52 7.69
CA ARG A 352 28.93 15.18 7.06
C ARG A 352 29.12 14.16 5.95
N GLY A 353 29.16 14.59 4.69
CA GLY A 353 29.21 13.69 3.53
C GLY A 353 30.38 12.71 3.64
N LEU A 354 30.07 11.43 3.45
CA LEU A 354 31.02 10.32 3.41
C LEU A 354 30.79 9.53 2.12
N LEU A 355 31.86 8.90 1.64
CA LEU A 355 31.83 7.94 0.55
C LEU A 355 33.06 7.04 0.70
N PHE A 356 32.91 5.74 0.47
CA PHE A 356 34.06 4.85 0.30
C PHE A 356 34.63 5.00 -1.11
N SER A 357 35.96 4.97 -1.25
CA SER A 357 36.56 4.96 -2.58
C SER A 357 36.21 3.66 -3.31
N PRO A 358 36.04 3.69 -4.65
CA PRO A 358 35.71 2.50 -5.43
C PRO A 358 36.80 1.42 -5.46
N ASP A 359 38.02 1.77 -5.05
CA ASP A 359 39.20 0.89 -5.04
C ASP A 359 39.39 0.14 -3.71
N SER A 360 38.42 0.27 -2.78
CA SER A 360 38.34 -0.50 -1.54
C SER A 360 39.49 -0.30 -0.55
N GLY A 361 40.29 0.75 -0.73
CA GLY A 361 41.24 1.23 0.27
C GLY A 361 40.53 1.90 1.46
N ILE A 362 40.95 1.58 2.69
CA ILE A 362 40.51 2.27 3.93
C ILE A 362 41.43 3.44 4.25
#